data_AF-A0A0F9DI64-F1
#
_entry.id   AF-A0A0F9DI64-F1
#
_cell.length_a   1.000
_cell.length_b   1.000
_cell.length_c   1.000
_cell.angle_alpha   90.00
_cell.angle_beta   90.00
_cell.angle_gamma   90.00
#
_symmetry.space_group_name_H-M   'P 1'
#
loop_
_entity.id
_entity.type
_entity.pdbx_description
1 polymer ?
#
loop_
_entity_poly.entity_id
_entity_poly.type
_entity_poly.pdbx_seq_one_letter_code
_entity_poly.pdbx_strand_id
1 'polypeptide(L)'
;FNAFVSYNALRWGRYAFPSKLDPATETGTAGTILAPTATAGSRSILLAVPISAAADNWGVVIHSDLTTGFTPSRNSARQMIPAESIATFNWLDFPLDVGVEVFYRFESFTDDGVNDLLVGEQSATPTA
;
A
#
# COMPACT_ATOMS: atom_id res chain seq x y z
N PHE A 1 -10.01 -14.47 21.03
CA PHE A 1 -9.25 -13.66 20.05
C PHE A 1 -7.81 -13.57 20.57
N ASN A 2 -6.80 -13.94 19.79
CA ASN A 2 -5.41 -14.11 20.26
C ASN A 2 -4.71 -12.74 20.44
N ALA A 3 -3.83 -12.63 21.44
CA ALA A 3 -3.02 -11.44 21.76
C ALA A 3 -2.33 -10.84 20.52
N PHE A 4 -1.78 -11.69 19.66
CA PHE A 4 -1.15 -11.29 18.39
C PHE A 4 -2.06 -10.46 17.49
N VAL A 5 -3.34 -10.83 17.37
CA VAL A 5 -4.30 -10.13 16.52
C VAL A 5 -4.73 -8.81 17.18
N SER A 6 -4.87 -8.80 18.51
CA SER A 6 -5.17 -7.58 19.26
C SER A 6 -4.02 -6.56 19.18
N TYR A 7 -2.77 -7.04 19.24
CA TYR A 7 -1.57 -6.22 19.10
C TYR A 7 -1.54 -5.56 17.72
N ASN A 8 -1.69 -6.34 16.65
CA ASN A 8 -1.71 -5.83 15.28
C ASN A 8 -2.90 -4.89 15.01
N ALA A 9 -4.07 -5.15 15.58
CA ALA A 9 -5.21 -4.24 15.49
C ALA A 9 -4.95 -2.91 16.20
N LEU A 10 -4.26 -2.93 17.35
CA LEU A 10 -3.88 -1.71 18.07
C LEU A 10 -2.81 -0.91 17.33
N ARG A 11 -1.81 -1.58 16.74
CA ARG A 11 -0.82 -0.95 15.85
C ARG A 11 -1.50 -0.23 14.70
N TRP A 12 -2.34 -0.94 13.95
CA TRP A 12 -3.09 -0.36 12.84
C TRP A 12 -4.06 0.75 13.30
N GLY A 13 -4.60 0.61 14.51
CA GLY A 13 -5.39 1.64 15.19
C GLY A 13 -4.68 2.99 15.30
N ARG A 14 -3.34 2.97 15.41
CA ARG A 14 -2.44 4.12 15.50
C ARG A 14 -1.73 4.44 14.18
N TYR A 15 -2.13 3.78 13.09
CA TYR A 15 -1.47 3.87 11.78
C TYR A 15 -0.01 3.40 11.80
N ALA A 16 0.33 2.48 12.70
CA ALA A 16 1.55 1.68 12.61
C ALA A 16 1.26 0.40 11.83
N PHE A 17 2.17 0.00 10.94
CA PHE A 17 1.97 -1.18 10.11
C PHE A 17 1.99 -2.47 10.95
N PRO A 18 1.25 -3.50 10.52
CA PRO A 18 1.27 -4.80 11.19
C PRO A 18 2.69 -5.37 11.27
N SER A 19 2.92 -6.26 12.24
CA SER A 19 4.15 -7.05 12.39
C SER A 19 3.85 -8.55 12.51
N LYS A 20 4.74 -9.39 11.97
CA LYS A 20 4.79 -10.85 12.22
C LYS A 20 5.35 -11.17 13.60
N LEU A 21 5.97 -10.21 14.26
CA LEU A 21 6.57 -10.33 15.59
C LEU A 21 5.65 -9.70 16.65
N ASP A 22 5.63 -10.30 17.83
CA ASP A 22 4.92 -9.78 19.01
C ASP A 22 5.83 -9.93 20.24
N PRO A 23 6.50 -8.84 20.70
CA PRO A 23 6.43 -7.48 20.18
C PRO A 23 7.22 -7.27 18.87
N ALA A 24 6.85 -6.25 18.11
CA ALA A 24 7.63 -5.79 16.96
C ALA A 24 8.98 -5.20 17.39
N THR A 25 10.04 -5.47 16.61
CA THR A 25 11.39 -4.92 16.85
C THR A 25 11.58 -3.55 16.20
N GLU A 26 10.93 -3.30 15.06
CA GLU A 26 10.93 -2.02 14.32
C GLU A 26 12.33 -1.56 13.88
N THR A 27 13.15 -2.50 13.44
CA THR A 27 14.53 -2.29 12.98
C THR A 27 14.75 -2.67 11.52
N GLY A 28 13.78 -3.36 10.90
CA GLY A 28 13.83 -3.73 9.49
C GLY A 28 13.95 -2.51 8.59
N THR A 29 14.50 -2.74 7.39
CA THR A 29 14.54 -1.72 6.33
C THR A 29 13.63 -2.20 5.20
N ALA A 30 12.55 -1.46 4.95
CA ALA A 30 11.66 -1.77 3.84
C ALA A 30 12.40 -1.55 2.51
N GLY A 31 12.09 -2.37 1.52
CA GLY A 31 12.59 -2.18 0.17
C GLY A 31 11.92 -0.99 -0.51
N THR A 32 12.67 -0.29 -1.33
CA THR A 32 12.23 0.93 -1.99
C THR A 32 11.25 0.63 -3.12
N ILE A 33 10.09 1.30 -3.11
CA ILE A 33 9.17 1.31 -4.24
C ILE A 33 9.80 2.17 -5.37
N LEU A 34 9.92 1.60 -6.58
CA LEU A 34 10.75 2.19 -7.64
C LEU A 34 10.00 3.21 -8.51
N ALA A 35 9.01 2.74 -9.27
CA ALA A 35 8.26 3.54 -10.23
C ALA A 35 6.85 2.95 -10.36
N PRO A 36 5.97 3.19 -9.37
CA PRO A 36 4.61 2.71 -9.44
C PRO A 36 3.89 3.38 -10.61
N THR A 37 2.95 2.68 -11.23
CA THR A 37 2.17 3.20 -12.35
C THR A 37 0.68 3.00 -12.09
N ALA A 38 -0.14 3.96 -12.50
CA ALA A 38 -1.59 3.85 -12.55
C ALA A 38 -2.06 3.88 -14.01
N THR A 39 -2.70 2.81 -14.47
CA THR A 39 -3.19 2.68 -15.85
C THR A 39 -4.71 2.64 -15.86
N ALA A 40 -5.34 3.63 -16.50
CA ALA A 40 -6.79 3.67 -16.63
C ALA A 40 -7.30 2.57 -17.57
N GLY A 41 -8.33 1.86 -17.13
CA GLY A 41 -9.16 0.97 -17.93
C GLY A 41 -10.61 1.45 -18.01
N SER A 42 -11.52 0.60 -18.50
CA SER A 42 -12.96 0.85 -18.42
C SER A 42 -13.40 0.65 -16.96
N ARG A 43 -13.85 1.73 -16.30
CA ARG A 43 -14.30 1.75 -14.89
C ARG A 43 -13.34 1.11 -13.89
N SER A 44 -12.05 1.13 -14.20
CA SER A 44 -11.02 0.49 -13.40
C SER A 44 -9.69 1.20 -13.56
N ILE A 45 -8.80 1.02 -12.60
CA ILE A 45 -7.41 1.45 -12.67
C ILE A 45 -6.53 0.27 -12.28
N LEU A 46 -5.62 -0.12 -13.16
CA LEU A 46 -4.59 -1.11 -12.87
C LEU A 46 -3.37 -0.41 -12.29
N LEU A 47 -3.05 -0.73 -11.05
CA LEU A 47 -1.82 -0.32 -10.38
C LEU A 47 -0.77 -1.40 -10.54
N ALA A 48 0.45 -0.99 -10.90
CA ALA A 48 1.64 -1.83 -10.86
C ALA A 48 2.67 -1.14 -9.96
N VAL A 49 3.11 -1.82 -8.92
CA VAL A 49 4.01 -1.28 -7.89
C VAL A 49 5.27 -2.14 -7.86
N PRO A 50 6.32 -1.77 -8.62
CA PRO A 50 7.60 -2.45 -8.56
C PRO A 50 8.35 -2.07 -7.28
N ILE A 51 8.92 -3.06 -6.61
CA ILE A 51 9.68 -2.90 -5.38
C ILE A 51 11.10 -3.46 -5.54
N SER A 52 12.07 -2.76 -4.98
CA SER A 52 13.40 -3.33 -4.77
C SER A 52 13.39 -4.25 -3.55
N ALA A 53 14.28 -5.25 -3.54
CA ALA A 53 14.46 -6.15 -2.39
C ALA A 53 13.12 -6.70 -1.82
N ALA A 54 12.30 -7.32 -2.67
CA ALA A 54 10.98 -7.83 -2.29
C ALA A 54 11.01 -8.77 -1.07
N ALA A 55 12.12 -9.47 -0.84
CA ALA A 55 12.32 -10.35 0.32
C ALA A 55 12.36 -9.61 1.67
N ASP A 56 12.72 -8.33 1.67
CA ASP A 56 12.80 -7.49 2.89
C ASP A 56 11.43 -6.91 3.26
N ASN A 57 10.45 -7.02 2.37
CA ASN A 57 9.11 -6.51 2.57
C ASN A 57 8.17 -7.64 2.98
N TRP A 58 7.26 -7.33 3.90
CA TRP A 58 6.10 -8.18 4.15
C TRP A 58 4.93 -7.80 3.24
N GLY A 59 4.79 -6.54 2.86
CA GLY A 59 3.77 -6.15 1.92
C GLY A 59 3.85 -4.70 1.49
N VAL A 60 2.85 -4.30 0.71
CA VAL A 60 2.61 -2.93 0.28
C VAL A 60 1.18 -2.55 0.61
N VAL A 61 0.99 -1.34 1.13
CA VAL A 61 -0.33 -0.74 1.28
C VAL A 61 -0.54 0.30 0.20
N ILE A 62 -1.71 0.23 -0.41
CA ILE A 62 -2.21 1.14 -1.43
C ILE A 62 -3.22 2.05 -0.77
N HIS A 63 -2.98 3.34 -0.92
CA HIS A 63 -3.88 4.39 -0.49
C HIS A 63 -4.49 5.06 -1.71
N SER A 64 -5.75 5.48 -1.61
CA SER A 64 -6.41 6.26 -2.65
C SER A 64 -7.18 7.44 -2.06
N ASP A 65 -7.23 8.55 -2.78
CA ASP A 65 -8.12 9.67 -2.52
C ASP A 65 -8.59 10.31 -3.85
N LEU A 66 -9.64 11.12 -3.78
CA LEU A 66 -10.10 11.94 -4.91
C LEU A 66 -9.45 13.33 -4.92
N THR A 67 -8.65 13.63 -3.90
CA THR A 67 -7.90 14.87 -3.76
C THR A 67 -6.40 14.60 -3.86
N THR A 68 -5.71 15.39 -4.69
CA THR A 68 -4.25 15.32 -4.79
C THR A 68 -3.59 15.81 -3.50
N GLY A 69 -2.38 15.34 -3.21
CA GLY A 69 -1.60 15.84 -2.07
C GLY A 69 -2.02 15.26 -0.72
N PHE A 70 -2.90 14.26 -0.71
CA PHE A 70 -3.44 13.70 0.53
C PHE A 70 -2.38 12.97 1.36
N THR A 71 -2.42 13.13 2.68
CA THR A 71 -1.56 12.35 3.58
C THR A 71 -2.17 10.97 3.79
N PRO A 72 -1.43 9.87 3.53
CA PRO A 72 -1.92 8.53 3.84
C PRO A 72 -2.37 8.41 5.29
N SER A 73 -3.49 7.74 5.43
CA SER A 73 -4.09 7.41 6.71
C SER A 73 -4.85 6.11 6.57
N ARG A 74 -5.26 5.56 7.72
CA ARG A 74 -6.12 4.37 7.77
C ARG A 74 -7.38 4.51 6.91
N ASN A 75 -7.93 5.71 6.78
CA ASN A 75 -9.17 5.96 6.03
C ASN A 75 -8.95 5.94 4.51
N SER A 76 -7.75 6.32 4.06
CA SER A 76 -7.35 6.28 2.65
C SER A 76 -6.85 4.91 2.20
N ALA A 77 -6.55 4.00 3.13
CA ALA A 77 -6.06 2.66 2.81
C ALA A 77 -7.14 1.84 2.10
N ARG A 78 -6.82 1.32 0.90
CA ARG A 78 -7.73 0.52 0.08
C ARG A 78 -7.36 -0.95 0.07
N GLN A 79 -6.09 -1.24 -0.08
CA GLN A 79 -5.61 -2.60 -0.22
C GLN A 79 -4.25 -2.76 0.44
N MET A 80 -4.03 -3.91 1.06
CA MET A 80 -2.72 -4.38 1.49
C MET A 80 -2.42 -5.67 0.70
N ILE A 81 -1.25 -5.73 0.07
CA ILE A 81 -0.84 -6.89 -0.74
C ILE A 81 0.39 -7.50 -0.10
N PRO A 82 0.37 -8.80 0.25
CA PRO A 82 1.54 -9.48 0.80
C PRO A 82 2.62 -9.65 -0.26
N ALA A 83 3.88 -9.48 0.13
CA ALA A 83 5.06 -9.75 -0.66
C ALA A 83 5.26 -11.25 -0.88
N GLU A 84 4.65 -11.79 -1.95
CA GLU A 84 4.76 -13.22 -2.32
C GLU A 84 5.96 -13.51 -3.22
N SER A 85 7.15 -13.03 -2.86
CA SER A 85 8.41 -13.17 -3.65
C SER A 85 8.40 -12.56 -5.06
N ILE A 86 7.37 -11.79 -5.40
CA ILE A 86 7.21 -11.12 -6.71
C ILE A 86 7.77 -9.70 -6.62
N ALA A 87 8.50 -9.27 -7.66
CA ALA A 87 9.11 -7.93 -7.70
C ALA A 87 8.12 -6.80 -8.01
N THR A 88 6.92 -7.14 -8.52
CA THR A 88 5.90 -6.15 -8.88
C THR A 88 4.54 -6.59 -8.36
N PHE A 89 3.91 -5.72 -7.56
CA PHE A 89 2.55 -5.91 -7.08
C PHE A 89 1.57 -5.32 -8.08
N ASN A 90 0.61 -6.14 -8.53
CA ASN A 90 -0.45 -5.66 -9.40
C ASN A 90 -1.78 -5.68 -8.66
N TRP A 91 -2.54 -4.59 -8.76
CA TRP A 91 -3.88 -4.50 -8.19
C TRP A 91 -4.81 -3.75 -9.14
N LEU A 92 -5.98 -4.34 -9.38
CA LEU A 92 -7.03 -3.73 -10.15
C LEU A 92 -8.02 -3.07 -9.19
N ASP A 93 -8.06 -1.75 -9.19
CA ASP A 93 -9.08 -0.99 -8.47
C ASP A 93 -10.35 -0.94 -9.33
N PHE A 94 -11.42 -1.54 -8.83
CA PHE A 94 -12.74 -1.54 -9.47
C PHE A 94 -13.84 -1.82 -8.43
N PRO A 95 -15.08 -1.35 -8.65
CA PRO A 95 -15.52 -0.45 -9.73
C PRO A 95 -15.26 1.04 -9.40
N LEU A 96 -14.90 1.84 -10.42
CA LEU A 96 -14.69 3.28 -10.29
C LEU A 96 -15.62 4.09 -11.20
N ASP A 97 -15.91 5.34 -10.79
CA ASP A 97 -16.67 6.29 -11.58
C ASP A 97 -15.84 6.81 -12.77
N VAL A 98 -16.46 6.84 -13.95
CA VAL A 98 -15.83 7.31 -15.18
C VAL A 98 -15.61 8.81 -15.13
N GLY A 99 -14.45 9.28 -15.57
CA GLY A 99 -14.14 10.72 -15.64
C GLY A 99 -13.78 11.35 -14.30
N VAL A 100 -13.74 10.58 -13.21
CA VAL A 100 -13.29 11.03 -11.89
C VAL A 100 -11.84 10.60 -11.69
N GLU A 101 -10.92 11.57 -11.60
CA GLU A 101 -9.51 11.27 -11.34
C GLU A 101 -9.34 10.71 -9.93
N VAL A 102 -8.53 9.66 -9.81
CA VAL A 102 -8.19 9.03 -8.53
C VAL A 102 -6.68 9.13 -8.33
N PHE A 103 -6.27 9.54 -7.13
CA PHE A 103 -4.88 9.69 -6.72
C PHE A 103 -4.48 8.53 -5.81
N TYR A 104 -3.30 7.97 -6.04
CA TYR A 104 -2.78 6.81 -5.34
C TYR A 104 -1.42 7.08 -4.71
N ARG A 105 -1.24 6.55 -3.50
CA ARG A 105 0.03 6.55 -2.77
C ARG A 105 0.32 5.14 -2.28
N PHE A 106 1.61 4.84 -2.11
CA PHE A 106 2.08 3.50 -1.83
C PHE A 106 3.12 3.53 -0.70
N GLU A 107 3.00 2.61 0.23
CA GLU A 107 3.95 2.43 1.32
C GLU A 107 4.25 0.93 1.44
N SER A 108 5.51 0.53 1.28
CA SER A 108 5.97 -0.82 1.61
C SER A 108 6.24 -0.92 3.10
N PHE A 109 6.13 -2.12 3.65
CA PHE A 109 6.45 -2.38 5.05
C PHE A 109 7.10 -3.74 5.26
N THR A 110 7.97 -3.83 6.25
CA THR A 110 8.73 -5.01 6.66
C THR A 110 7.90 -5.97 7.50
N ASP A 111 8.46 -7.14 7.79
CA ASP A 111 7.84 -8.12 8.67
C ASP A 111 7.77 -7.67 10.14
N ASP A 112 8.61 -6.72 10.56
CA ASP A 112 8.56 -6.11 11.88
C ASP A 112 7.80 -4.77 11.91
N GLY A 113 7.12 -4.41 10.82
CA GLY A 113 6.17 -3.29 10.77
C GLY A 113 6.79 -1.90 10.58
N VAL A 114 8.03 -1.83 10.08
CA VAL A 114 8.67 -0.59 9.61
C VAL A 114 8.22 -0.32 8.18
N ASN A 115 7.85 0.91 7.87
CA ASN A 115 7.49 1.32 6.51
C ASN A 115 8.58 2.10 5.81
N ASP A 116 8.55 2.08 4.48
CA ASP A 116 9.39 2.94 3.64
C ASP A 116 8.86 4.38 3.59
N LEU A 117 9.68 5.26 3.00
CA LEU A 117 9.28 6.58 2.58
C LEU A 117 8.14 6.50 1.56
N LEU A 118 7.23 7.46 1.65
CA LEU A 118 6.20 7.66 0.65
C LEU A 118 6.80 7.94 -0.74
N VAL A 119 6.34 7.20 -1.74
CA VAL A 119 6.67 7.47 -3.16
C VAL A 119 5.73 8.52 -3.74
N GLY A 120 6.21 9.19 -4.80
CA GLY A 120 5.43 10.16 -5.57
C GLY A 120 4.06 9.63 -5.97
N GLU A 121 3.05 10.47 -5.76
CA GLU A 121 1.66 10.20 -6.06
C GLU A 121 1.47 9.83 -7.53
N GLN A 122 0.68 8.78 -7.77
CA GLN A 122 0.26 8.37 -9.12
C GLN A 122 -1.21 8.72 -9.29
N SER A 123 -1.64 9.11 -10.48
CA SER A 123 -3.04 9.34 -10.76
C SER A 123 -3.46 8.76 -12.10
N ALA A 124 -4.73 8.42 -12.20
CA ALA A 124 -5.36 8.05 -13.45
C ALA A 124 -6.86 8.36 -13.39
N THR A 125 -7.46 8.54 -14.56
CA THR A 125 -8.90 8.82 -14.70
C THR A 125 -9.56 7.65 -15.43
N PRO A 126 -10.46 6.89 -14.79
CA PRO A 126 -11.14 5.77 -15.42
C PRO A 126 -11.92 6.21 -16.66
N THR A 127 -11.90 5.34 -17.67
CA THR A 127 -12.58 5.56 -18.96
C THR A 127 -13.90 4.79 -19.04
N ALA A 128 -14.73 5.15 -20.03
CA ALA A 128 -15.99 4.47 -20.31
C ALA A 128 -15.75 3.05 -20.86
#